data_AF-A0A1F8QZD0-F1
#
_entry.id   AF-A0A1F8QZD0-F1
#
_cell.length_a   1.000
_cell.length_b   1.000
_cell.length_c   1.000
_cell.angle_alpha   90.00
_cell.angle_beta   90.00
_cell.angle_gamma   90.00
#
_symmetry.space_group_name_H-M   'P 1'
#
loop_
_entity.id
_entity.type
_entity.pdbx_description
1 polymer ?
#
loop_
_entity_poly.entity_id
_entity_poly.type
_entity_poly.pdbx_seq_one_letter_code
_entity_poly.pdbx_strand_id
1 'polypeptide(L)'
;MSRQRTLEQERASFAWQKVSQAKSAKNKRGESIAEEYGSLARGATAEILYNGLGPTLAFWRAKGYENGRIKEGDNQHARLLGDVSDWVMGQLQKQDEVTPEQAGKGLLDWVVNTCTTEQYRRTRAEAIAFLIWVKRFAEAELGEPKKK
;
A
#
# COMPACT_ATOMS: atom_id res chain seq x y z
N MET A 1 2.24 -13.14 -30.22
CA MET A 1 2.96 -13.59 -29.01
C MET A 1 2.52 -12.72 -27.84
N SER A 2 1.79 -13.26 -26.88
CA SER A 2 1.40 -12.50 -25.68
C SER A 2 2.65 -12.17 -24.89
N ARG A 3 2.91 -10.88 -24.68
CA ARG A 3 4.06 -10.39 -23.91
C ARG A 3 3.76 -10.63 -22.43
N GLN A 4 4.04 -11.83 -21.93
CA GLN A 4 3.98 -12.11 -20.49
C GLN A 4 4.83 -11.07 -19.78
N ARG A 5 4.18 -10.22 -18.96
CA ARG A 5 4.89 -9.25 -18.13
C ARG A 5 5.55 -10.01 -17.00
N THR A 6 6.77 -9.62 -16.64
CA THR A 6 7.39 -10.15 -15.42
C THR A 6 6.66 -9.59 -14.20
N LEU A 7 6.70 -10.28 -13.06
CA LEU A 7 6.09 -9.81 -11.82
C LEU A 7 6.61 -8.41 -11.42
N GLU A 8 7.89 -8.11 -11.68
CA GLU A 8 8.47 -6.77 -11.51
C GLU A 8 7.81 -5.71 -12.40
N GLN A 9 7.50 -6.04 -13.65
CA GLN A 9 6.78 -5.11 -14.54
C GLN A 9 5.34 -4.87 -14.06
N GLU A 10 4.68 -5.88 -13.49
CA GLU A 10 3.37 -5.71 -12.88
C GLU A 10 3.44 -4.81 -11.64
N ARG A 11 4.40 -5.04 -10.74
CA ARG A 11 4.65 -4.19 -9.56
C ARG A 11 4.88 -2.74 -9.97
N ALA A 12 5.79 -2.53 -10.92
CA ALA A 12 6.11 -1.21 -11.42
C ALA A 12 4.88 -0.52 -12.03
N SER A 13 4.12 -1.24 -12.87
CA SER A 13 2.91 -0.70 -13.50
C SER A 13 1.86 -0.30 -12.47
N PHE A 14 1.62 -1.14 -11.45
CA PHE A 14 0.62 -0.86 -10.42
C PHE A 14 1.08 0.29 -9.51
N ALA A 15 2.35 0.28 -9.08
CA ALA A 15 2.92 1.35 -8.26
C ALA A 15 2.87 2.70 -8.98
N TRP A 16 3.22 2.75 -10.27
CA TRP A 16 3.14 3.95 -11.10
C TRP A 16 1.72 4.53 -11.14
N GLN A 17 0.72 3.66 -11.34
CA GLN A 17 -0.68 4.06 -11.34
C GLN A 17 -1.09 4.66 -9.98
N LYS A 18 -0.76 3.98 -8.88
CA LYS A 18 -1.15 4.44 -7.54
C LYS A 18 -0.48 5.77 -7.17
N VAL A 19 0.81 5.94 -7.46
CA VAL A 19 1.54 7.19 -7.25
C VAL A 19 0.96 8.32 -8.11
N SER A 20 0.67 8.05 -9.39
CA SER A 20 0.05 9.04 -10.29
C SER A 20 -1.31 9.51 -9.77
N GLN A 21 -2.12 8.60 -9.24
CA GLN A 21 -3.39 8.98 -8.63
C GLN A 21 -3.18 9.77 -7.33
N ALA A 22 -2.16 9.45 -6.52
CA ALA A 22 -1.83 10.21 -5.30
C ALA A 22 -1.39 11.64 -5.62
N LYS A 23 -0.67 11.83 -6.74
CA LYS A 23 -0.24 13.14 -7.24
C LYS A 23 -1.41 14.10 -7.49
N SER A 24 -2.55 13.57 -7.95
CA SER A 24 -3.75 14.34 -8.26
C SER A 24 -4.81 14.31 -7.16
N ALA A 25 -4.61 13.52 -6.10
CA ALA A 25 -5.57 13.34 -5.03
C ALA A 25 -5.64 14.57 -4.12
N LYS A 26 -6.85 14.85 -3.63
CA LYS A 26 -7.14 16.00 -2.76
C LYS A 26 -8.00 15.57 -1.58
N ASN A 27 -7.65 16.07 -0.40
CA ASN A 27 -8.46 15.85 0.80
C ASN A 27 -9.82 16.60 0.70
N LYS A 28 -10.70 16.45 1.69
CA LYS A 28 -12.01 17.15 1.74
C LYS A 28 -11.91 18.67 1.71
N ARG A 29 -10.74 19.23 2.05
CA ARG A 29 -10.46 20.66 2.03
C ARG A 29 -9.90 21.13 0.68
N GLY A 30 -9.74 20.23 -0.29
CA GLY A 30 -9.19 20.53 -1.62
C GLY A 30 -7.67 20.65 -1.66
N GLU A 31 -6.98 20.31 -0.56
CA GLU A 31 -5.52 20.35 -0.45
C GLU A 31 -4.92 19.06 -1.03
N SER A 32 -3.80 19.19 -1.73
CA SER A 32 -3.07 18.04 -2.27
C SER A 32 -2.55 17.16 -1.13
N ILE A 33 -2.63 15.84 -1.29
CA ILE A 33 -2.03 14.86 -0.37
C ILE A 33 -0.70 14.30 -0.87
N ALA A 34 -0.20 14.82 -1.99
CA ALA A 34 0.96 14.28 -2.70
C ALA A 34 2.23 14.29 -1.83
N GLU A 35 2.48 15.38 -1.11
CA GLU A 35 3.67 15.53 -0.27
C GLU A 35 3.64 14.54 0.91
N GLU A 36 2.50 14.41 1.58
CA GLU A 36 2.32 13.50 2.71
C GLU A 36 2.37 12.03 2.27
N TYR A 37 1.75 11.69 1.14
CA TYR A 37 1.85 10.35 0.55
C TYR A 37 3.29 10.01 0.18
N GLY A 38 4.01 10.94 -0.46
CA GLY A 38 5.41 10.75 -0.81
C GLY A 38 6.30 10.55 0.42
N SER A 39 6.04 11.31 1.49
CA SER A 39 6.74 11.16 2.78
C SER A 39 6.50 9.77 3.39
N LEU A 40 5.23 9.33 3.44
CA LEU A 40 4.85 8.03 3.96
C LEU A 40 5.47 6.87 3.14
N ALA A 41 5.39 6.94 1.80
CA ALA A 41 5.93 5.93 0.91
C ALA A 41 7.44 5.71 1.09
N ARG A 42 8.21 6.78 1.35
CA ARG A 42 9.66 6.69 1.59
C ARG A 42 10.02 5.94 2.87
N GLY A 43 9.17 6.02 3.90
CA GLY A 43 9.36 5.35 5.19
C GLY A 43 8.74 3.96 5.29
N ALA A 44 7.73 3.65 4.47
CA ALA A 44 6.88 2.47 4.61
C ALA A 44 7.65 1.14 4.64
N THR A 45 8.65 0.95 3.77
CA THR A 45 9.46 -0.28 3.77
C THR A 45 10.22 -0.45 5.10
N ALA A 46 10.78 0.64 5.64
CA ALA A 46 11.50 0.60 6.90
C ALA A 46 10.57 0.29 8.07
N GLU A 47 9.36 0.86 8.10
CA GLU A 47 8.35 0.56 9.11
C GLU A 47 8.04 -0.95 9.17
N ILE A 48 7.83 -1.60 8.02
CA ILE A 48 7.57 -3.05 7.96
C ILE A 48 8.80 -3.88 8.38
N LEU A 49 10.01 -3.40 8.07
CA LEU A 49 11.24 -4.08 8.44
C LEU A 49 11.45 -4.07 9.97
N TYR A 50 11.21 -2.93 10.62
CA TYR A 50 11.45 -2.75 12.06
C TYR A 50 10.27 -3.19 12.94
N ASN A 51 9.04 -2.84 12.56
CA ASN A 51 7.85 -3.09 13.39
C ASN A 51 7.07 -4.33 12.96
N GLY A 52 7.33 -4.85 11.76
CA GLY A 52 6.57 -5.95 11.18
C GLY A 52 5.34 -5.47 10.40
N LEU A 53 4.80 -6.36 9.56
CA LEU A 53 3.68 -6.02 8.66
C LEU A 53 2.39 -5.69 9.42
N GLY A 54 1.98 -6.55 10.36
CA GLY A 54 0.72 -6.37 11.11
C GLY A 54 0.63 -5.02 11.84
N PRO A 55 1.59 -4.70 12.73
CA PRO A 55 1.60 -3.41 13.43
C PRO A 55 1.63 -2.20 12.51
N THR A 56 2.38 -2.25 11.40
CA THR A 56 2.42 -1.16 10.42
C THR A 56 1.08 -0.96 9.72
N LEU A 57 0.43 -2.05 9.27
CA LEU A 57 -0.90 -1.96 8.67
C LEU A 57 -1.95 -1.40 9.66
N ALA A 58 -1.87 -1.82 10.93
CA ALA A 58 -2.73 -1.30 11.98
C ALA A 58 -2.50 0.20 12.24
N PHE A 59 -1.24 0.64 12.24
CA PHE A 59 -0.88 2.05 12.37
C PHE A 59 -1.43 2.89 11.23
N TRP A 60 -1.26 2.46 9.97
CA TRP A 60 -1.82 3.18 8.83
C TRP A 60 -3.35 3.24 8.89
N ARG A 61 -4.00 2.15 9.34
CA ARG A 61 -5.46 2.16 9.56
C ARG A 61 -5.87 3.18 10.62
N ALA A 62 -5.16 3.23 11.75
CA ALA A 62 -5.46 4.18 12.82
C ALA A 62 -5.27 5.65 12.41
N LYS A 63 -4.35 5.94 11.48
CA LYS A 63 -4.13 7.30 10.95
C LYS A 63 -5.06 7.65 9.79
N GLY A 64 -5.50 6.65 9.03
CA GLY A 64 -6.30 6.83 7.82
C GLY A 64 -7.81 6.75 8.03
N TYR A 65 -8.28 6.11 9.09
CA TYR A 65 -9.70 5.82 9.30
C TYR A 65 -10.19 6.31 10.66
N GLU A 66 -11.44 6.74 10.68
CA GLU A 66 -12.19 7.12 11.88
C GLU A 66 -13.61 6.56 11.75
N ASN A 67 -14.10 5.83 12.76
CA ASN A 67 -15.42 5.18 12.74
C ASN A 67 -15.68 4.33 11.48
N GLY A 68 -14.65 3.62 10.99
CA GLY A 68 -14.73 2.77 9.81
C GLY A 68 -14.76 3.51 8.47
N ARG A 69 -14.62 4.84 8.45
CA ARG A 69 -14.58 5.66 7.24
C ARG A 69 -13.24 6.35 7.11
N ILE A 70 -12.85 6.71 5.88
CA ILE A 70 -11.59 7.43 5.66
C ILE A 70 -11.69 8.83 6.29
N LYS A 71 -10.71 9.17 7.12
CA LYS A 71 -10.60 10.47 7.79
C LYS A 71 -10.42 11.58 6.74
N GLU A 72 -11.15 12.68 6.86
CA GLU A 72 -10.90 13.91 6.10
C GLU A 72 -10.89 13.82 4.55
N GLY A 73 -11.39 12.75 3.92
CA GLY A 73 -11.44 12.62 2.43
C GLY A 73 -10.39 11.66 1.92
N ASP A 74 -9.69 11.98 0.83
CA ASP A 74 -8.45 11.26 0.50
C ASP A 74 -7.44 11.49 1.64
N ASN A 75 -7.06 10.41 2.31
CA ASN A 75 -6.03 10.40 3.35
C ASN A 75 -4.87 9.52 2.89
N GLN A 76 -3.65 10.03 2.99
CA GLN A 76 -2.44 9.36 2.53
C GLN A 76 -2.20 7.99 3.17
N HIS A 77 -2.55 7.80 4.45
CA HIS A 77 -2.38 6.52 5.15
C HIS A 77 -3.42 5.50 4.70
N ALA A 78 -4.68 5.93 4.58
CA ALA A 78 -5.74 5.07 4.06
C ALA A 78 -5.45 4.66 2.61
N ARG A 79 -4.93 5.59 1.82
CA ARG A 79 -4.55 5.36 0.43
C ARG A 79 -3.41 4.36 0.30
N LEU A 80 -2.31 4.57 1.03
CA LEU A 80 -1.19 3.62 0.99
C LEU A 80 -1.57 2.24 1.53
N LEU A 81 -2.37 2.18 2.61
CA LEU A 81 -2.91 0.93 3.12
C LEU A 81 -3.75 0.20 2.07
N GLY A 82 -4.64 0.93 1.38
CA GLY A 82 -5.46 0.41 0.28
C GLY A 82 -4.59 -0.09 -0.87
N ASP A 83 -3.61 0.70 -1.31
CA ASP A 83 -2.71 0.34 -2.42
C ASP A 83 -1.92 -0.94 -2.14
N VAL A 84 -1.36 -1.07 -0.93
CA VAL A 84 -0.65 -2.28 -0.51
C VAL A 84 -1.62 -3.45 -0.38
N SER A 85 -2.81 -3.23 0.17
CA SER A 85 -3.83 -4.27 0.32
C SER A 85 -4.29 -4.81 -1.03
N ASP A 86 -4.64 -3.92 -1.97
CA ASP A 86 -5.09 -4.27 -3.32
C ASP A 86 -4.03 -5.10 -4.04
N TRP A 87 -2.77 -4.65 -3.99
CA TRP A 87 -1.68 -5.35 -4.65
C TRP A 87 -1.46 -6.74 -4.05
N VAL A 88 -1.23 -6.81 -2.74
CA VAL A 88 -0.83 -8.05 -2.07
C VAL A 88 -1.96 -9.06 -2.10
N MET A 89 -3.20 -8.66 -1.79
CA MET A 89 -4.33 -9.59 -1.86
C MET A 89 -4.58 -10.06 -3.29
N GLY A 90 -4.41 -9.18 -4.30
CA GLY A 90 -4.51 -9.58 -5.70
C GLY A 90 -3.44 -10.60 -6.13
N GLN A 91 -2.21 -10.50 -5.61
CA GLN A 91 -1.17 -11.50 -5.86
C GLN A 91 -1.45 -12.82 -5.16
N LEU A 92 -1.93 -12.78 -3.91
CA LEU A 92 -2.31 -13.99 -3.18
C LEU A 92 -3.50 -14.71 -3.84
N GLN A 93 -4.46 -13.96 -4.40
CA GLN A 93 -5.58 -14.53 -5.16
C GLN A 93 -5.10 -15.25 -6.41
N LYS A 94 -4.15 -14.66 -7.16
CA LYS A 94 -3.55 -15.31 -8.35
C LYS A 94 -2.80 -16.60 -8.01
N GLN A 95 -2.44 -16.79 -6.74
CA GLN A 95 -1.74 -17.97 -6.22
C GLN A 95 -2.68 -18.94 -5.50
N ASP A 96 -4.00 -18.70 -5.54
CA ASP A 96 -5.02 -19.49 -4.84
C ASP A 96 -4.81 -19.57 -3.30
N GLU A 97 -4.08 -18.60 -2.73
CA GLU A 97 -3.77 -18.53 -1.29
C GLU A 97 -4.89 -17.85 -0.48
N VAL A 98 -5.72 -17.03 -1.14
CA VAL A 98 -6.85 -16.34 -0.52
C VAL A 98 -8.08 -16.38 -1.41
N THR A 99 -9.26 -16.50 -0.79
CA THR A 99 -10.53 -16.47 -1.50
C THR A 99 -10.95 -15.03 -1.86
N PRO A 100 -11.88 -14.85 -2.83
CA PRO A 100 -12.47 -13.54 -3.11
C PRO A 100 -13.05 -12.84 -1.88
N GLU A 101 -13.70 -13.59 -0.98
CA GLU A 101 -14.29 -13.07 0.25
C GLU A 101 -13.22 -12.57 1.22
N GLN A 102 -12.11 -13.31 1.36
CA GLN A 102 -10.98 -12.91 2.20
C GLN A 102 -10.31 -11.65 1.67
N ALA A 103 -10.09 -11.57 0.36
CA ALA A 103 -9.54 -10.37 -0.27
C ALA A 103 -10.44 -9.15 -0.10
N GLY A 104 -11.76 -9.33 -0.15
CA GLY A 104 -12.73 -8.25 0.08
C GLY A 104 -12.67 -7.64 1.47
N LYS A 105 -12.19 -8.38 2.48
CA LYS A 105 -12.00 -7.84 3.86
C LYS A 105 -10.71 -7.03 4.02
N GLY A 106 -9.77 -7.20 3.08
CA GLY A 106 -8.51 -6.48 3.03
C GLY A 106 -7.38 -7.13 3.82
N LEU A 107 -6.16 -6.67 3.53
CA LEU A 107 -4.92 -7.29 3.98
C LEU A 107 -4.76 -7.33 5.50
N LEU A 108 -5.11 -6.24 6.21
CA LEU A 108 -4.97 -6.21 7.68
C LEU A 108 -5.86 -7.26 8.34
N ASP A 109 -7.12 -7.37 7.91
CA ASP A 109 -8.06 -8.35 8.48
C ASP A 109 -7.54 -9.78 8.27
N TRP A 110 -7.10 -10.07 7.04
CA TRP A 110 -6.55 -11.37 6.71
C TRP A 110 -5.26 -11.70 7.47
N VAL A 111 -4.35 -10.74 7.64
CA VAL A 111 -3.11 -10.91 8.43
C VAL A 111 -3.43 -11.23 9.88
N VAL A 112 -4.42 -10.57 10.48
CA VAL A 112 -4.75 -10.73 11.90
C VAL A 112 -5.55 -12.02 12.16
N ASN A 113 -6.47 -12.38 11.26
CA ASN A 113 -7.48 -13.40 11.54
C ASN A 113 -7.28 -14.72 10.79
N THR A 114 -6.41 -14.79 9.78
CA THR A 114 -6.38 -15.94 8.87
C THR A 114 -4.99 -16.43 8.52
N CYS A 115 -4.01 -15.54 8.31
CA CYS A 115 -2.75 -15.94 7.70
C CYS A 115 -1.95 -16.92 8.56
N THR A 116 -1.38 -17.93 7.90
CA THR A 116 -0.38 -18.82 8.52
C THR A 116 0.98 -18.13 8.59
N THR A 117 1.94 -18.68 9.36
CA THR A 117 3.29 -18.13 9.47
C THR A 117 4.02 -18.04 8.12
N GLU A 118 3.87 -19.06 7.26
CA GLU A 118 4.49 -19.09 5.94
C GLU A 118 3.86 -18.06 5.00
N GLN A 119 2.54 -17.96 5.02
CA GLN A 119 1.81 -16.93 4.30
C GLN A 119 2.22 -15.52 4.77
N TYR A 120 2.34 -15.29 6.08
CA TYR A 120 2.79 -14.02 6.61
C TYR A 120 4.17 -13.60 6.08
N ARG A 121 5.13 -14.55 6.00
CA ARG A 121 6.47 -14.29 5.46
C ARG A 121 6.42 -13.89 3.98
N ARG A 122 5.66 -14.62 3.17
CA ARG A 122 5.47 -14.32 1.74
C ARG A 122 4.79 -12.97 1.53
N THR A 123 3.69 -12.73 2.23
CA THR A 123 2.93 -11.47 2.20
C THR A 123 3.79 -10.29 2.61
N ARG A 124 4.62 -10.43 3.65
CA ARG A 124 5.57 -9.39 4.05
C ARG A 124 6.60 -9.12 2.95
N ALA A 125 7.16 -10.16 2.34
CA ALA A 125 8.11 -10.01 1.24
C ALA A 125 7.49 -9.32 0.02
N GLU A 126 6.26 -9.69 -0.34
CA GLU A 126 5.50 -9.09 -1.44
C GLU A 126 5.21 -7.61 -1.18
N ALA A 127 4.75 -7.27 0.03
CA ALA A 127 4.49 -5.89 0.43
C ALA A 127 5.75 -5.03 0.32
N ILE A 128 6.91 -5.54 0.79
CA ILE A 128 8.19 -4.85 0.69
C ILE A 128 8.60 -4.66 -0.78
N ALA A 129 8.52 -5.70 -1.61
CA ALA A 129 8.89 -5.65 -3.03
C ALA A 129 8.05 -4.61 -3.79
N PHE A 130 6.75 -4.55 -3.50
CA PHE A 130 5.85 -3.54 -4.05
C PHE A 130 6.19 -2.13 -3.56
N LEU A 131 6.39 -1.94 -2.25
CA LEU A 131 6.69 -0.64 -1.66
C LEU A 131 8.01 -0.03 -2.15
N ILE A 132 8.97 -0.86 -2.55
CA ILE A 132 10.21 -0.38 -3.19
C ILE A 132 9.87 0.38 -4.49
N TRP A 133 8.98 -0.14 -5.33
CA TRP A 133 8.53 0.56 -6.53
C TRP A 133 7.72 1.81 -6.21
N VAL A 134 6.80 1.74 -5.23
CA VAL A 134 6.02 2.92 -4.78
C VAL A 134 6.94 4.03 -4.30
N LYS A 135 7.96 3.70 -3.50
CA LYS A 135 8.99 4.64 -3.04
C LYS A 135 9.72 5.29 -4.21
N ARG A 136 10.22 4.51 -5.18
CA ARG A 136 10.98 5.05 -6.32
C ARG A 136 10.16 5.99 -7.18
N PHE A 137 8.89 5.66 -7.43
CA PHE A 137 8.02 6.57 -8.18
C PHE A 137 7.59 7.78 -7.36
N ALA A 138 7.37 7.64 -6.06
CA ALA A 138 7.08 8.78 -5.20
C ALA A 138 8.24 9.78 -5.14
N GLU A 139 9.49 9.30 -5.08
CA GLU A 139 10.71 10.12 -5.18
C GLU A 139 10.77 10.88 -6.51
N ALA A 140 10.39 10.24 -7.63
CA ALA A 140 10.40 10.84 -8.95
C ALA A 140 9.25 11.85 -9.17
N GLU A 141 8.05 11.55 -8.68
CA GLU A 141 6.82 12.25 -9.10
C GLU A 141 6.24 13.23 -8.08
N LEU A 142 6.51 13.04 -6.78
CA LEU A 142 5.82 13.75 -5.70
C LEU A 142 6.71 14.77 -4.96
N GLY A 143 8.00 14.86 -5.32
CA GLY A 143 8.95 15.80 -4.71
C GLY A 143 9.35 15.45 -3.28
N GLU A 144 10.36 16.17 -2.76
CA GLU A 144 10.77 16.07 -1.35
C GLU A 144 9.88 16.92 -0.44
N PRO A 145 9.64 16.49 0.81
CA PRO A 145 8.89 17.31 1.75
C PRO A 145 9.72 18.55 2.07
N LYS A 146 9.11 19.74 2.04
CA LYS A 146 9.79 20.97 2.43
C LYS A 146 10.26 20.83 3.88
N LYS A 147 11.57 20.88 4.10
CA LYS A 147 12.15 20.95 5.45
C LYS A 147 11.61 22.24 6.10
N LYS A 148 10.83 22.09 7.17
CA LYS A 148 10.47 23.20 8.06
C LYS A 148 11.64 23.57 8.95
#